data_AF-A0A6J5YE52-F1
#
_entry.id   AF-A0A6J5YE52-F1
#
_cell.length_a   1.000
_cell.length_b   1.000
_cell.length_c   1.000
_cell.angle_alpha   90.00
_cell.angle_beta   90.00
_cell.angle_gamma   90.00
#
_symmetry.space_group_name_H-M   'P 1'
#
loop_
_entity.id
_entity.type
_entity.pdbx_description
1 polymer ?
#
loop_
_entity_poly.entity_id
_entity_poly.type
_entity_poly.pdbx_seq_one_letter_code
_entity_poly.pdbx_strand_id
1 'polypeptide(L)'
;MTVHCKSKDDDLGFHVVPIKGNYGFKFKPNFWDTTQFFCSFKWGTEFHYFDIYIYERDSRLCADNECMWSIRPNGPCRWDSTFRSYLCHEWNKNN
;
A
#
# COMPACT_ATOMS: atom_id res chain seq x y z
N MET A 1 12.99 7.23 -0.71
CA MET A 1 12.55 5.83 -0.52
C MET A 1 12.30 5.24 -1.89
N THR A 2 12.74 4.02 -2.16
CA THR A 2 12.37 3.30 -3.37
C THR A 2 11.18 2.39 -3.06
N VAL A 3 10.12 2.50 -3.84
CA VAL A 3 8.93 1.65 -3.75
C VAL A 3 8.82 0.77 -4.99
N HIS A 4 8.44 -0.49 -4.81
CA HIS A 4 8.11 -1.39 -5.91
C HIS A 4 6.83 -2.12 -5.58
N CYS A 5 5.79 -1.87 -6.37
CA CYS A 5 4.48 -2.45 -6.17
C CYS A 5 4.14 -3.38 -7.32
N LYS A 6 3.49 -4.51 -7.00
CA LYS A 6 2.98 -5.44 -8.00
C LYS A 6 1.75 -6.17 -7.47
N SER A 7 0.95 -6.68 -8.39
CA SER A 7 -0.11 -7.64 -8.13
C SER A 7 0.33 -9.03 -8.62
N LYS A 8 -0.61 -9.97 -8.66
CA LYS A 8 -0.39 -11.25 -9.35
C LYS A 8 -0.23 -11.07 -10.87
N ASP A 9 -0.91 -10.07 -11.43
CA ASP A 9 -1.09 -9.93 -12.88
C ASP A 9 -0.28 -8.75 -13.47
N ASP A 10 0.08 -7.75 -12.64
CA ASP A 10 0.73 -6.51 -13.06
C ASP A 10 1.98 -6.21 -12.22
N ASP A 11 3.06 -5.78 -12.87
CA ASP A 11 4.23 -5.21 -12.21
C ASP A 11 4.31 -3.70 -12.50
N LEU A 12 4.22 -2.87 -11.46
CA LEU A 12 4.24 -1.41 -11.60
C LEU A 12 5.66 -0.83 -11.60
N GLY A 13 6.68 -1.66 -11.38
CA GLY A 13 8.08 -1.29 -11.39
C GLY A 13 8.54 -0.49 -10.17
N PHE A 14 9.82 -0.10 -10.21
CA PHE A 14 10.46 0.66 -9.14
C PHE A 14 10.26 2.16 -9.33
N HIS A 15 9.90 2.85 -8.25
CA HIS A 15 9.73 4.30 -8.21
C HIS A 15 10.50 4.91 -7.04
N VAL A 16 11.14 6.06 -7.26
CA VAL A 16 11.82 6.81 -6.19
C VAL A 16 10.91 7.90 -5.67
N VAL A 17 10.55 7.80 -4.38
CA VAL A 17 9.74 8.78 -3.67
C VAL A 17 10.66 9.70 -2.84
N PRO A 18 10.63 11.02 -3.07
CA PRO A 18 11.41 11.97 -2.28
C PRO A 18 10.86 12.10 -0.85
N ILE A 19 11.62 12.74 0.04
CA ILE A 19 11.17 13.03 1.40
C ILE A 19 9.88 13.87 1.33
N LYS A 20 8.85 13.48 2.09
CA LYS A 20 7.49 14.07 2.05
C LYS A 20 6.79 13.97 0.68
N GLY A 21 7.35 13.20 -0.25
CA GLY A 21 6.71 12.90 -1.53
C GLY A 21 5.60 11.86 -1.40
N ASN A 22 4.83 11.71 -2.47
CA ASN A 22 3.82 10.67 -2.61
C ASN A 22 4.09 9.84 -3.87
N TYR A 23 3.58 8.62 -3.86
CA TYR A 23 3.49 7.74 -5.01
C TYR A 23 2.10 7.12 -4.99
N GLY A 24 1.44 7.09 -6.14
CA GLY A 24 0.10 6.55 -6.29
C GLY A 24 -0.07 5.93 -7.67
N PHE A 25 -0.91 4.92 -7.74
CA PHE A 25 -1.29 4.24 -8.97
C PHE A 25 -2.79 3.97 -8.95
N LYS A 26 -3.37 3.80 -10.13
CA LYS A 26 -4.79 3.50 -10.32
C LYS A 26 -4.92 2.12 -10.94
N PHE A 27 -5.90 1.36 -10.48
CA PHE A 27 -6.24 0.05 -11.01
C PHE A 27 -7.75 -0.16 -10.89
N LYS A 28 -8.25 -1.20 -11.55
CA LYS A 28 -9.62 -1.68 -11.39
C LYS A 28 -9.56 -3.08 -10.77
N PRO A 29 -10.32 -3.37 -9.70
CA PRO A 29 -10.43 -4.73 -9.19
C PRO A 29 -10.83 -5.73 -10.29
N ASN A 30 -10.30 -6.94 -10.20
CA ASN A 30 -10.63 -8.02 -11.11
C ASN A 30 -12.07 -8.50 -10.87
N PHE A 31 -12.65 -9.20 -11.84
CA PHE A 31 -14.04 -9.68 -11.76
C PHE A 31 -14.26 -10.70 -10.63
N TRP A 32 -13.19 -11.33 -10.16
CA TRP A 32 -13.23 -12.35 -9.13
C TRP A 32 -13.01 -11.80 -7.73
N ASP A 33 -12.97 -10.47 -7.56
CA ASP A 33 -12.87 -9.82 -6.25
C ASP A 33 -11.66 -10.28 -5.42
N THR A 34 -10.57 -10.65 -6.11
CA THR A 34 -9.34 -11.23 -5.53
C THR A 34 -8.12 -10.34 -5.73
N THR A 35 -8.33 -9.09 -6.15
CA THR A 35 -7.22 -8.17 -6.41
C THR A 35 -6.43 -7.89 -5.15
N GLN A 36 -5.12 -8.11 -5.25
CA GLN A 36 -4.15 -7.84 -4.22
C GLN A 36 -2.96 -7.12 -4.85
N PHE A 37 -2.55 -6.01 -4.23
CA PHE A 37 -1.28 -5.35 -4.52
C PHE A 37 -0.42 -5.38 -3.27
N PHE A 38 0.84 -5.75 -3.45
CA PHE A 38 1.85 -5.67 -2.43
C PHE A 38 2.99 -4.79 -2.89
N CYS A 39 3.51 -4.00 -1.96
CA CYS A 39 4.60 -3.07 -2.20
C CYS A 39 5.75 -3.40 -1.29
N SER A 40 6.96 -3.39 -1.85
CA SER A 40 8.20 -3.31 -1.09
C SER A 40 8.67 -1.87 -1.01
N PHE A 41 9.28 -1.54 0.12
CA PHE A 41 9.77 -0.21 0.44
C PHE A 41 11.20 -0.34 0.95
N LYS A 42 12.11 0.40 0.34
CA LYS A 42 13.53 0.42 0.68
C LYS A 42 14.00 1.85 0.97
N TRP A 43 14.62 2.05 2.13
CA TRP A 43 15.28 3.31 2.48
C TRP A 43 16.45 3.04 3.42
N GLY A 44 17.62 3.64 3.14
CA GLY A 44 18.84 3.33 3.89
C GLY A 44 19.13 1.82 3.87
N THR A 45 19.27 1.23 5.05
CA THR A 45 19.46 -0.22 5.27
C THR A 45 18.15 -0.98 5.49
N GLU A 46 17.02 -0.28 5.62
CA GLU A 46 15.72 -0.89 5.90
C GLU A 46 15.05 -1.42 4.63
N PHE A 47 14.42 -2.58 4.76
CA PHE A 47 13.58 -3.18 3.74
C PHE A 47 12.33 -3.76 4.39
N HIS A 48 11.18 -3.28 3.93
CA HIS A 48 9.89 -3.77 4.39
C HIS A 48 8.98 -4.05 3.20
N TYR A 49 8.01 -4.93 3.38
CA TYR A 49 6.94 -5.11 2.42
C TYR A 49 5.60 -5.18 3.13
N PHE A 50 4.55 -4.86 2.37
CA PHE A 50 3.18 -4.85 2.86
C PHE A 50 2.19 -5.04 1.72
N ASP A 51 1.08 -5.70 2.01
CA ASP A 51 -0.08 -5.77 1.13
C ASP A 51 -0.84 -4.43 1.16
N ILE A 52 -0.46 -3.51 0.28
CA ILE A 52 -1.01 -2.14 0.23
C ILE A 52 -2.50 -2.12 -0.17
N TYR A 53 -2.95 -3.18 -0.85
CA TYR A 53 -4.36 -3.38 -1.18
C TYR A 53 -4.71 -4.86 -1.14
N ILE A 54 -5.77 -5.21 -0.44
CA ILE A 54 -6.44 -6.52 -0.48
C ILE A 54 -7.92 -6.23 -0.68
N TYR A 55 -8.52 -6.72 -1.76
CA TYR A 55 -9.92 -6.41 -2.09
C TYR A 55 -10.89 -6.65 -0.92
N GLU A 56 -10.82 -7.80 -0.27
CA GLU A 56 -11.68 -8.13 0.87
C GLU A 56 -11.51 -7.18 2.07
N ARG A 57 -10.28 -6.69 2.30
CA ARG A 57 -9.96 -5.75 3.39
C ARG A 57 -10.38 -4.33 3.04
N ASP A 58 -10.08 -3.87 1.84
CA ASP A 58 -10.00 -2.44 1.52
C ASP A 58 -11.13 -1.90 0.64
N SER A 59 -11.82 -2.75 -0.14
CA SER A 59 -12.85 -2.33 -1.11
C SER A 59 -13.95 -1.47 -0.51
N ARG A 60 -14.30 -1.68 0.77
CA ARG A 60 -15.30 -0.89 1.51
C ARG A 60 -14.71 0.18 2.42
N LEU A 61 -13.41 0.13 2.68
CA LEU A 61 -12.74 1.02 3.64
C LEU A 61 -12.04 2.19 2.96
N CYS A 62 -11.65 2.04 1.70
CA CYS A 62 -11.12 3.12 0.88
C CYS A 62 -12.26 3.97 0.33
N ALA A 63 -12.52 5.11 0.97
CA ALA A 63 -13.54 6.04 0.52
C ALA A 63 -13.18 6.67 -0.84
N ASP A 64 -14.20 6.96 -1.64
CA ASP A 64 -14.08 7.64 -2.94
C ASP A 64 -13.08 6.98 -3.92
N ASN A 65 -12.89 5.66 -3.79
CA ASN A 65 -11.89 4.87 -4.52
C ASN A 65 -10.43 5.31 -4.27
N GLU A 66 -10.17 5.96 -3.13
CA GLU A 66 -8.84 6.40 -2.73
C GLU A 66 -8.38 5.66 -1.45
N CYS A 67 -7.30 4.90 -1.57
CA CYS A 67 -6.64 4.22 -0.45
C CYS A 67 -5.38 4.98 -0.07
N MET A 68 -5.47 5.87 0.92
CA MET A 68 -4.29 6.62 1.38
C MET A 68 -3.53 5.86 2.46
N TRP A 69 -2.22 5.71 2.25
CA TRP A 69 -1.31 5.07 3.20
C TRP A 69 -0.15 6.00 3.57
N SER A 70 0.10 6.12 4.87
CA SER A 70 1.28 6.77 5.44
C SER A 70 2.32 5.70 5.77
N ILE A 71 3.42 5.67 5.04
CA ILE A 71 4.52 4.72 5.26
C ILE A 71 5.43 5.23 6.37
N ARG A 72 5.61 4.45 7.43
CA ARG A 72 6.39 4.81 8.62
C ARG A 72 7.31 3.65 9.05
N PRO A 73 8.40 3.92 9.80
CA PRO A 73 9.30 2.86 10.24
C PRO A 73 8.63 1.72 11.01
N ASN A 74 7.63 2.02 11.83
CA ASN A 74 6.89 1.05 12.63
C ASN A 74 5.77 0.32 11.87
N GLY A 75 5.46 0.74 10.64
CA GLY A 75 4.42 0.12 9.83
C GLY A 75 3.62 1.12 9.00
N PRO A 76 2.85 0.64 8.01
CA PRO A 76 1.99 1.48 7.20
C PRO A 76 0.70 1.82 7.96
N CYS A 77 0.25 3.07 7.86
CA CYS A 77 -1.01 3.51 8.43
C CYS A 77 -1.98 3.97 7.34
N ARG A 78 -3.14 3.34 7.26
CA ARG A 78 -4.21 3.67 6.32
C ARG A 78 -5.06 4.81 6.88
N TRP A 79 -5.45 5.75 6.02
CA TRP A 79 -6.48 6.72 6.38
C TRP A 79 -7.85 6.05 6.43
N ASP A 80 -8.55 6.24 7.55
CA ASP A 80 -9.94 5.83 7.73
C ASP A 80 -10.84 7.07 7.76
N SER A 81 -11.63 7.24 6.72
CA SER A 81 -12.56 8.37 6.57
C SER A 81 -13.76 8.29 7.51
N THR A 82 -14.14 7.09 7.96
CA THR A 82 -15.25 6.88 8.90
C THR A 82 -14.90 7.44 10.26
N PHE A 83 -13.69 7.14 10.74
CA PHE A 83 -13.20 7.58 12.05
C PHE A 83 -12.32 8.84 11.99
N ARG A 84 -12.04 9.36 10.79
CA ARG A 84 -11.12 10.49 10.55
C ARG A 84 -9.76 10.31 11.22
N SER A 85 -9.22 9.09 11.16
CA SER A 85 -8.00 8.71 11.86
C SER A 85 -7.13 7.77 11.01
N TYR A 86 -5.88 7.60 11.43
CA TYR A 86 -4.96 6.65 10.80
C TYR A 86 -4.97 5.32 11.55
N LEU A 87 -5.34 4.24 10.86
CA LEU A 87 -5.23 2.88 11.37
C LEU A 87 -3.90 2.27 10.94
N CYS A 88 -3.02 2.00 11.91
CA CYS A 88 -1.69 1.47 11.65
C CYS A 88 -1.66 -0.06 11.69
N HIS A 89 -0.87 -0.63 10.79
CA HIS A 89 -0.63 -2.07 10.68
C HIS A 89 0.85 -2.35 10.90
N GLU A 90 1.17 -3.56 11.32
CA GLU A 90 2.56 -4.02 11.33
C GLU A 90 3.03 -4.35 9.91
N TRP A 91 4.34 -4.29 9.69
CA TRP A 91 4.94 -4.80 8.47
C TRP A 91 4.71 -6.31 8.33
N ASN A 92 4.65 -6.79 7.09
CA ASN A 92 4.61 -8.23 6.86
C ASN A 92 5.95 -8.86 7.25
N LYS A 93 5.90 -10.11 7.74
CA LYS A 93 7.10 -10.85 8.14
C LYS A 93 7.81 -11.39 6.91
N ASN A 94 9.10 -11.09 6.78
CA ASN A 94 9.96 -11.74 5.78
C ASN A 94 10.03 -13.23 6.13
N ASN A 95 9.42 -14.09 5.30
CA ASN A 95 9.60 -15.54 5.39
C ASN A 95 10.96 -15.95 4.82
#